data_AF-A0A3C1MSS2-F1
#
_entry.id   AF-A0A3C1MSS2-F1
#
_cell.length_a   1.000
_cell.length_b   1.000
_cell.length_c   1.000
_cell.angle_alpha   90.00
_cell.angle_beta   90.00
_cell.angle_gamma   90.00
#
_symmetry.space_group_name_H-M   'P 1'
#
loop_
_entity.id
_entity.type
_entity.pdbx_description
1 polymer ?
#
loop_
_entity_poly.entity_id
_entity_poly.type
_entity_poly.pdbx_seq_one_letter_code
_entity_poly.pdbx_strand_id
1 'polypeptide(L)'
;MSISIGIGLYAATRVHSAKDYVVAGRSLPLYIVIATVFATWFGSETVLGTSATFLQNGLKGIFVDPFGASLCLVLVGVFFARKLYRMNLLTIGDYYRLRYGRTVELLTSIAIVISYLGWVTAQITALGLVFSLLTHGAVSAHAGMVIGTAIVLAYTLFGGMWSVALTDFFQMIIIVVGMLYI
;
A
#
# COMPACT_ATOMS: atom_id res chain seq x y z
N MET A 1 -3.93 -12.41 10.29
CA MET A 1 -3.44 -12.81 8.95
C MET A 1 -4.36 -13.80 8.24
N SER A 2 -4.92 -14.83 8.90
CA SER A 2 -5.75 -15.86 8.25
C SER A 2 -7.02 -15.33 7.56
N ILE A 3 -7.67 -14.31 8.13
CA ILE A 3 -8.86 -13.67 7.54
C ILE A 3 -8.49 -12.93 6.24
N SER A 4 -7.41 -12.16 6.25
CA SER A 4 -6.89 -11.46 5.06
C SER A 4 -6.53 -12.43 3.93
N ILE A 5 -5.99 -13.61 4.27
CA ILE A 5 -5.66 -14.66 3.29
C ILE A 5 -6.93 -15.26 2.67
N GLY A 6 -7.95 -15.57 3.48
CA GLY A 6 -9.23 -16.11 2.97
C GLY A 6 -9.96 -15.11 2.06
N ILE A 7 -9.90 -13.84 2.42
CA ILE A 7 -10.46 -12.73 1.63
C ILE A 7 -9.69 -12.55 0.31
N GLY A 8 -8.37 -12.61 0.35
CA GLY A 8 -7.53 -12.51 -0.84
C GLY A 8 -7.73 -13.69 -1.81
N LEU A 9 -7.90 -14.90 -1.28
CA LEU A 9 -8.25 -16.10 -2.07
C LEU A 9 -9.66 -16.03 -2.67
N TYR A 10 -10.63 -15.43 -1.97
CA TYR A 10 -11.96 -15.19 -2.54
C TYR A 10 -11.90 -14.14 -3.66
N ALA A 11 -11.15 -13.06 -3.47
CA ALA A 11 -10.92 -12.03 -4.48
C ALA A 11 -10.19 -12.58 -5.72
N ALA A 12 -9.30 -13.58 -5.55
CA ALA A 12 -8.61 -14.28 -6.63
C ALA A 12 -9.58 -14.90 -7.66
N THR A 13 -10.73 -15.38 -7.21
CA THR A 13 -11.74 -15.98 -8.09
C THR A 13 -12.44 -14.98 -9.02
N ARG A 14 -12.22 -13.67 -8.83
CA ARG A 14 -12.84 -12.60 -9.63
C ARG A 14 -11.94 -12.08 -10.75
N VAL A 15 -10.65 -12.45 -10.78
CA VAL A 15 -9.69 -11.88 -11.72
C VAL A 15 -9.60 -12.73 -13.00
N HIS A 16 -10.09 -12.18 -14.12
CA HIS A 16 -10.11 -12.88 -15.42
C HIS A 16 -9.25 -12.20 -16.49
N SER A 17 -8.84 -10.94 -16.28
CA SER A 17 -8.04 -10.15 -17.21
C SER A 17 -6.92 -9.37 -16.51
N ALA A 18 -5.86 -8.99 -17.24
CA ALA A 18 -4.81 -8.10 -16.74
C ALA A 18 -5.37 -6.74 -16.24
N LYS A 19 -6.46 -6.24 -16.83
CA LYS A 19 -7.15 -5.04 -16.34
C LYS A 19 -7.83 -5.29 -15.00
N ASP A 20 -8.40 -6.47 -14.79
CA ASP A 20 -9.02 -6.83 -13.51
C ASP A 20 -7.96 -7.04 -12.43
N TYR A 21 -6.80 -7.57 -12.81
CA TYR A 21 -5.65 -7.73 -11.91
C TYR A 21 -5.08 -6.38 -11.47
N VAL A 22 -4.87 -5.44 -12.39
CA VAL A 22 -4.17 -4.17 -12.12
C VAL A 22 -5.09 -3.06 -11.63
N VAL A 23 -6.33 -2.99 -12.11
CA VAL A 23 -7.26 -1.88 -11.76
C VAL A 23 -8.61 -2.37 -11.21
N ALA A 24 -8.75 -3.65 -10.87
CA ALA A 24 -10.01 -4.23 -10.36
C ALA A 24 -11.23 -3.89 -11.26
N GLY A 25 -11.01 -3.84 -12.58
CA GLY A 25 -12.03 -3.51 -13.57
C GLY A 25 -12.61 -2.10 -13.42
N ARG A 26 -11.94 -1.19 -12.68
CA ARG A 26 -12.46 0.15 -12.29
C ARG A 26 -13.79 0.10 -11.54
N SER A 27 -14.11 -1.04 -10.92
CA SER A 27 -15.39 -1.29 -10.24
C SER A 27 -15.34 -1.10 -8.72
N LEU A 28 -14.18 -0.67 -8.18
CA LEU A 28 -14.01 -0.46 -6.76
C LEU A 28 -14.87 0.70 -6.27
N PRO A 29 -15.73 0.50 -5.25
CA PRO A 29 -16.54 1.56 -4.70
C PRO A 29 -15.66 2.55 -3.90
N LEU A 30 -16.10 3.80 -3.84
CA LEU A 30 -15.31 4.92 -3.30
C LEU A 30 -14.78 4.67 -1.88
N TYR A 31 -15.58 4.05 -1.01
CA TYR A 31 -15.18 3.76 0.37
C TYR A 31 -14.02 2.76 0.47
N ILE A 32 -13.97 1.76 -0.42
CA ILE A 32 -12.84 0.82 -0.51
C ILE A 32 -11.60 1.55 -1.04
N VAL A 33 -11.76 2.41 -2.04
CA VAL A 33 -10.65 3.21 -2.59
C VAL A 33 -10.05 4.13 -1.51
N ILE A 34 -10.91 4.83 -0.74
CA ILE A 34 -10.45 5.67 0.37
C ILE A 34 -9.69 4.83 1.39
N ALA A 35 -10.21 3.66 1.77
CA ALA A 35 -9.54 2.79 2.73
C ALA A 35 -8.20 2.24 2.20
N THR A 36 -8.12 1.92 0.91
CA THR A 36 -6.88 1.46 0.25
C THR A 36 -5.83 2.57 0.23
N VAL A 37 -6.22 3.79 -0.15
CA VAL A 37 -5.34 4.96 -0.15
C VAL A 37 -4.87 5.27 1.28
N PHE A 38 -5.79 5.21 2.25
CA PHE A 38 -5.45 5.40 3.65
C PHE A 38 -4.49 4.31 4.15
N ALA A 39 -4.77 3.03 3.92
CA ALA A 39 -3.93 1.92 4.37
C ALA A 39 -2.53 1.95 3.74
N THR A 40 -2.43 2.34 2.47
CA THR A 40 -1.14 2.50 1.78
C THR A 40 -0.28 3.58 2.45
N TRP A 41 -0.90 4.68 2.90
CA TRP A 41 -0.21 5.73 3.64
C TRP A 41 0.03 5.36 5.10
N PHE A 42 -0.90 4.67 5.74
CA PHE A 42 -0.83 4.22 7.14
C PHE A 42 -0.05 2.90 7.27
N GLY A 43 1.14 2.85 6.67
CA GLY A 43 2.01 1.67 6.67
C GLY A 43 2.85 1.53 7.94
N SER A 44 3.70 0.50 7.98
CA SER A 44 4.61 0.25 9.13
C SER A 44 5.53 1.44 9.40
N GLU A 45 5.89 2.20 8.36
CA GLU A 45 6.69 3.41 8.45
C GLU A 45 6.02 4.50 9.28
N THR A 46 4.73 4.78 9.05
CA THR A 46 4.00 5.78 9.84
C THR A 46 3.78 5.26 11.26
N VAL A 47 3.37 4.02 11.44
CA VAL A 47 3.09 3.48 12.79
C VAL A 47 4.36 3.44 13.66
N LEU A 48 5.47 2.91 13.14
CA LEU A 48 6.72 2.80 13.89
C LEU A 48 7.50 4.12 13.89
N GLY A 49 7.56 4.80 12.75
CA GLY A 49 8.32 6.04 12.56
C GLY A 49 7.69 7.25 13.23
N THR A 50 6.36 7.42 13.16
CA THR A 50 5.68 8.49 13.91
C THR A 50 5.76 8.23 15.41
N SER A 51 5.67 6.99 15.88
CA SER A 51 5.89 6.67 17.31
C SER A 51 7.31 7.00 17.77
N ALA A 52 8.33 6.66 16.97
CA ALA A 52 9.72 7.01 17.27
C ALA A 52 9.95 8.54 17.24
N THR A 53 9.36 9.23 16.27
CA THR A 53 9.48 10.69 16.10
C THR A 53 8.72 11.44 17.19
N PHE A 54 7.58 10.90 17.65
CA PHE A 54 6.83 11.41 18.79
C PHE A 54 7.68 11.42 20.06
N LEU A 55 8.41 10.34 20.32
CA LEU A 55 9.29 10.22 21.48
C LEU A 55 10.46 11.21 21.43
N GLN A 56 10.93 11.60 20.24
CA GLN A 56 12.07 12.53 20.08
C GLN A 56 11.66 14.01 19.99
N ASN A 57 10.60 14.33 19.24
CA ASN A 57 10.24 15.70 18.85
C ASN A 57 8.87 16.16 19.40
N GLY A 58 8.16 15.31 20.14
CA GLY A 58 6.81 15.58 20.65
C GLY A 58 5.77 15.82 19.54
N LEU A 59 4.63 16.43 19.89
CA LEU A 59 3.51 16.68 18.96
C LEU A 59 3.88 17.56 17.77
N LYS A 60 4.94 18.38 17.85
CA LYS A 60 5.29 19.37 16.80
C LYS A 60 5.82 18.73 15.52
N GLY A 61 6.44 17.53 15.60
CA GLY A 61 6.91 16.79 14.43
C GLY A 61 5.82 16.04 13.68
N ILE A 62 4.67 15.77 14.33
CA ILE A 62 3.61 14.92 13.78
C ILE A 62 2.65 15.69 12.90
N PHE A 63 2.53 17.01 13.06
CA PHE A 63 1.52 17.77 12.32
C PHE A 63 1.75 17.80 10.80
N VAL A 64 2.99 17.70 10.35
CA VAL A 64 3.33 17.82 8.92
C VAL A 64 2.92 16.58 8.13
N ASP A 65 3.13 15.39 8.70
CA ASP A 65 2.92 14.13 7.98
C ASP A 65 1.46 13.88 7.56
N PRO A 66 0.45 13.90 8.45
CA PRO A 66 -0.93 13.61 8.08
C PRO A 66 -1.58 14.77 7.33
N PHE A 67 -1.33 16.03 7.72
CA PHE A 67 -1.97 17.18 7.05
C PHE A 67 -1.36 17.47 5.68
N GLY A 68 -0.03 17.43 5.56
CA GLY A 68 0.66 17.66 4.30
C GLY A 68 0.34 16.59 3.26
N ALA A 69 0.42 15.31 3.66
CA ALA A 69 0.08 14.19 2.79
C ALA A 69 -1.40 14.20 2.36
N SER A 70 -2.33 14.39 3.31
CA SER A 70 -3.76 14.41 3.01
C SER A 70 -4.12 15.56 2.06
N LEU A 71 -3.55 16.75 2.29
CA LEU A 71 -3.80 17.90 1.42
C LEU A 71 -3.28 17.65 -0.01
N CYS A 72 -2.06 17.10 -0.14
CA CYS A 72 -1.52 16.70 -1.44
C CYS A 72 -2.40 15.67 -2.16
N LEU A 73 -2.88 14.64 -1.46
CA LEU A 73 -3.79 13.64 -2.04
C LEU A 73 -5.10 14.26 -2.52
N VAL A 74 -5.70 15.15 -1.73
CA VAL A 74 -6.93 15.85 -2.10
C VAL A 74 -6.70 16.73 -3.33
N LEU A 75 -5.61 17.50 -3.37
CA LEU A 75 -5.27 18.34 -4.52
C LEU A 75 -5.04 17.50 -5.78
N VAL A 76 -4.27 16.42 -5.70
CA VAL A 76 -4.05 15.51 -6.83
C VAL A 76 -5.35 14.86 -7.28
N GLY A 77 -6.19 14.44 -6.33
CA GLY A 77 -7.52 13.88 -6.58
C GLY A 77 -8.42 14.86 -7.36
N VAL A 78 -8.50 16.10 -6.92
CA VAL A 78 -9.38 17.12 -7.52
C VAL A 78 -8.87 17.56 -8.90
N PHE A 79 -7.58 17.84 -9.05
CA PHE A 79 -7.04 18.43 -10.28
C PHE A 79 -6.62 17.40 -11.32
N PHE A 80 -6.01 16.28 -10.90
CA PHE A 80 -5.37 15.34 -11.82
C PHE A 80 -6.16 14.04 -12.02
N ALA A 81 -6.85 13.53 -10.99
CA ALA A 81 -7.50 12.22 -11.10
C ALA A 81 -8.55 12.20 -12.22
N ARG A 82 -9.38 13.25 -12.36
CA ARG A 82 -10.37 13.31 -13.45
C ARG A 82 -9.73 13.30 -14.84
N LYS A 83 -8.60 13.98 -15.03
CA LYS A 83 -7.88 14.02 -16.31
C LYS A 83 -7.25 12.66 -16.63
N LEU A 84 -6.55 12.07 -15.66
CA LEU A 84 -5.91 10.76 -15.82
C LEU A 84 -6.93 9.63 -16.03
N TYR A 85 -8.06 9.67 -15.32
CA TYR A 85 -9.12 8.66 -15.44
C TYR A 85 -9.71 8.63 -16.86
N ARG A 86 -9.89 9.78 -17.50
CA ARG A 86 -10.41 9.85 -18.89
C ARG A 86 -9.45 9.32 -19.95
N MET A 87 -8.15 9.23 -19.65
CA MET A 87 -7.14 8.74 -20.59
C MET A 87 -7.08 7.21 -20.68
N ASN A 88 -7.89 6.48 -19.89
CA ASN A 88 -7.96 5.02 -19.89
C ASN A 88 -6.62 4.30 -19.72
N LEU A 89 -5.66 4.96 -19.07
CA LEU A 89 -4.32 4.43 -18.79
C LEU A 89 -4.39 3.29 -17.78
N LEU A 90 -3.47 2.33 -17.88
CA LEU A 90 -3.27 1.27 -16.89
C LEU A 90 -2.15 1.64 -15.92
N THR A 91 -1.11 2.32 -16.41
CA THR A 91 0.03 2.75 -15.59
C THR A 91 0.31 4.24 -15.76
N ILE A 92 1.05 4.82 -14.82
CA ILE A 92 1.61 6.18 -14.97
C ILE A 92 2.63 6.20 -16.13
N GLY A 93 3.33 5.09 -16.39
CA GLY A 93 4.23 4.95 -17.55
C GLY A 93 3.52 5.20 -18.88
N ASP A 94 2.28 4.72 -19.03
CA ASP A 94 1.47 4.94 -20.23
C ASP A 94 1.20 6.44 -20.49
N TYR A 95 1.08 7.24 -19.42
CA TYR A 95 0.95 8.70 -19.55
C TYR A 95 2.21 9.30 -20.19
N TYR A 96 3.39 8.93 -19.67
CA TYR A 96 4.67 9.41 -20.21
C TYR A 96 4.91 8.91 -21.64
N ARG A 97 4.45 7.70 -21.98
CA ARG A 97 4.45 7.19 -23.34
C ARG A 97 3.67 8.09 -24.30
N LEU A 98 2.44 8.45 -23.94
CA LEU A 98 1.59 9.30 -24.79
C LEU A 98 2.14 10.71 -24.94
N ARG A 99 2.82 11.23 -23.91
CA ARG A 99 3.31 12.61 -23.91
C ARG A 99 4.71 12.79 -24.50
N TYR A 100 5.60 11.82 -24.29
CA TYR A 100 7.05 11.92 -24.57
C TYR A 100 7.62 10.71 -25.33
N GLY A 101 6.84 9.67 -25.58
CA GLY A 101 7.27 8.48 -26.32
C GLY A 101 7.82 7.34 -25.44
N ARG A 102 8.19 6.25 -26.10
CA ARG A 102 8.52 4.95 -25.46
C ARG A 102 9.81 4.94 -24.65
N THR A 103 10.78 5.79 -25.00
CA THR A 103 12.05 5.87 -24.25
C THR A 103 11.82 6.43 -22.85
N VAL A 104 10.99 7.47 -22.72
CA VAL A 104 10.69 8.09 -21.41
C VAL A 104 9.82 7.17 -20.56
N GLU A 105 8.84 6.49 -21.17
CA GLU A 105 8.07 5.43 -20.50
C GLU A 105 8.96 4.38 -19.82
N LEU A 106 9.98 3.88 -20.54
CA LEU A 106 10.88 2.86 -20.02
C LEU A 106 11.73 3.40 -18.86
N LEU A 107 12.33 4.58 -19.02
CA LEU A 107 13.14 5.21 -17.99
C LEU A 107 12.34 5.50 -16.72
N THR A 108 11.13 6.06 -16.86
CA THR A 108 10.25 6.35 -15.73
C THR A 108 9.79 5.06 -15.06
N SER A 109 9.42 4.02 -15.82
CA SER A 109 9.00 2.74 -15.25
C SER A 109 10.13 2.07 -14.47
N ILE A 110 11.36 2.08 -15.00
CA ILE A 110 12.55 1.55 -14.30
C ILE A 110 12.81 2.34 -13.01
N ALA A 111 12.76 3.67 -13.06
CA ALA A 111 12.96 4.51 -11.90
C ALA A 111 11.93 4.21 -10.79
N ILE A 112 10.65 4.07 -11.15
CA ILE A 112 9.57 3.70 -10.22
C ILE A 112 9.85 2.33 -9.60
N VAL A 113 10.20 1.32 -10.40
CA VAL A 113 10.49 -0.04 -9.88
C VAL A 113 11.64 -0.02 -8.88
N ILE A 114 12.74 0.68 -9.18
CA ILE A 114 13.89 0.78 -8.28
C ILE A 114 13.51 1.49 -6.98
N SER A 115 12.78 2.60 -7.06
CA SER A 115 12.31 3.32 -5.87
C SER A 115 11.38 2.46 -5.00
N TYR A 116 10.45 1.72 -5.62
CA TYR A 116 9.55 0.82 -4.90
C TYR A 116 10.26 -0.36 -4.26
N LEU A 117 11.30 -0.91 -4.88
CA LEU A 117 12.10 -1.98 -4.27
C LEU A 117 12.75 -1.53 -2.96
N GLY A 118 13.29 -0.30 -2.91
CA GLY A 118 13.82 0.27 -1.67
C GLY A 118 12.75 0.40 -0.59
N TRP A 119 11.58 0.95 -0.96
CA TRP A 119 10.47 1.13 -0.03
C TRP A 119 9.92 -0.20 0.50
N VAL A 120 9.68 -1.18 -0.38
CA VAL A 120 9.21 -2.53 0.01
C VAL A 120 10.21 -3.23 0.93
N THR A 121 11.51 -3.07 0.68
CA THR A 121 12.56 -3.65 1.55
C THR A 121 12.48 -3.08 2.96
N ALA A 122 12.27 -1.76 3.10
CA ALA A 122 12.08 -1.12 4.40
C ALA A 122 10.84 -1.65 5.13
N GLN A 123 9.72 -1.83 4.42
CA GLN A 123 8.49 -2.39 4.98
C GLN A 123 8.67 -3.84 5.45
N ILE A 124 9.34 -4.69 4.67
CA ILE A 124 9.62 -6.09 5.04
C ILE A 124 10.52 -6.14 6.28
N THR A 125 11.53 -5.28 6.35
CA THR A 125 12.45 -5.19 7.49
C THR A 125 11.70 -4.79 8.77
N ALA A 126 10.83 -3.78 8.68
CA ALA A 126 9.96 -3.38 9.77
C ALA A 126 9.04 -4.51 10.24
N LEU A 127 8.42 -5.25 9.30
CA LEU A 127 7.59 -6.41 9.62
C LEU A 127 8.37 -7.49 10.37
N GLY A 128 9.59 -7.81 9.92
CA GLY A 128 10.47 -8.77 10.60
C GLY A 128 10.84 -8.35 12.01
N LEU A 129 11.12 -7.06 12.22
CA LEU A 129 11.39 -6.50 13.55
C LEU A 129 10.17 -6.67 14.46
N VAL A 130 8.96 -6.33 13.98
CA VAL A 130 7.72 -6.46 14.75
C VAL A 130 7.47 -7.92 15.14
N PHE A 131 7.65 -8.87 14.22
CA PHE A 131 7.52 -10.30 14.55
C PHE A 131 8.52 -10.76 15.62
N SER A 132 9.78 -10.32 15.50
CA SER A 132 10.81 -10.64 16.50
C SER A 132 10.47 -10.08 17.88
N LEU A 133 9.93 -8.86 17.95
CA LEU A 133 9.50 -8.23 19.19
C LEU A 133 8.29 -8.93 19.82
N LEU A 134 7.26 -9.23 19.02
CA LEU A 134 6.02 -9.86 19.48
C LEU A 134 6.22 -11.31 19.94
N THR A 135 7.22 -11.99 19.41
CA THR A 135 7.56 -13.38 19.79
C THR A 135 8.62 -13.46 20.89
N HIS A 136 8.99 -12.32 21.50
CA HIS A 136 10.04 -12.21 22.52
C HIS A 136 11.36 -12.90 22.11
N GLY A 137 11.71 -12.83 20.82
CA GLY A 137 12.93 -13.44 20.26
C GLY A 137 12.82 -14.93 19.91
N ALA A 138 11.66 -15.57 20.05
CA ALA A 138 11.48 -16.96 19.60
C ALA A 138 11.59 -17.11 18.07
N VAL A 139 11.26 -16.05 17.31
CA VAL A 139 11.44 -15.98 15.87
C VAL A 139 12.47 -14.89 15.55
N SER A 140 13.55 -15.25 14.86
CA SER A 140 14.55 -14.27 14.42
C SER A 140 13.94 -13.28 13.42
N ALA A 141 14.44 -12.03 13.41
CA ALA A 141 13.98 -11.03 12.45
C ALA A 141 14.07 -11.53 11.00
N HIS A 142 15.10 -12.31 10.66
CA HIS A 142 15.23 -12.94 9.34
C HIS A 142 14.12 -13.95 9.04
N ALA A 143 13.77 -14.83 9.99
CA ALA A 143 12.66 -15.76 9.80
C ALA A 143 11.33 -15.02 9.70
N GLY A 144 11.12 -13.98 10.51
CA GLY A 144 9.94 -13.11 10.45
C GLY A 144 9.80 -12.41 9.09
N MET A 145 10.90 -11.90 8.53
CA MET A 145 10.91 -11.30 7.18
C MET A 145 10.50 -12.30 6.11
N VAL A 146 11.07 -13.52 6.12
CA VAL A 146 10.78 -14.55 5.11
C VAL A 146 9.33 -14.99 5.18
N ILE A 147 8.81 -15.28 6.38
CA ILE A 147 7.42 -15.71 6.58
C ILE A 147 6.45 -14.60 6.18
N GLY A 148 6.70 -13.37 6.64
CA GLY A 148 5.88 -12.21 6.30
C GLY A 148 5.84 -11.98 4.78
N THR A 149 6.99 -12.00 4.13
CA THR A 149 7.10 -11.86 2.67
C THR A 149 6.36 -12.96 1.93
N ALA A 150 6.51 -14.23 2.36
CA ALA A 150 5.83 -15.35 1.73
C ALA A 150 4.30 -15.23 1.80
N ILE A 151 3.76 -14.81 2.95
CA ILE A 151 2.33 -14.59 3.13
C ILE A 151 1.85 -13.44 2.25
N VAL A 152 2.58 -12.32 2.25
CA VAL A 152 2.25 -11.13 1.44
C VAL A 152 2.26 -11.44 -0.05
N LEU A 153 3.29 -12.13 -0.52
CA LEU A 153 3.38 -12.57 -1.91
C LEU A 153 2.25 -13.51 -2.29
N ALA A 154 1.91 -14.49 -1.43
CA ALA A 154 0.83 -15.42 -1.72
C ALA A 154 -0.50 -14.69 -1.96
N TYR A 155 -0.99 -13.89 -1.01
CA TYR A 155 -2.31 -13.25 -1.18
C TYR A 155 -2.33 -12.17 -2.27
N THR A 156 -1.18 -11.55 -2.57
CA THR A 156 -1.07 -10.53 -3.62
C THR A 156 -1.07 -11.17 -5.00
N LEU A 157 -0.29 -12.23 -5.21
CA LEU A 157 -0.18 -12.93 -6.50
C LEU A 157 -1.49 -13.61 -6.90
N PHE A 158 -2.19 -14.24 -5.94
CA PHE A 158 -3.45 -14.89 -6.25
C PHE A 158 -4.59 -13.88 -6.42
N GLY A 159 -4.61 -12.81 -5.62
CA GLY A 159 -5.79 -11.99 -5.44
C GLY A 159 -5.89 -10.68 -6.26
N GLY A 160 -4.78 -10.20 -6.83
CA GLY A 160 -4.75 -8.95 -7.59
C GLY A 160 -5.24 -7.71 -6.80
N MET A 161 -5.62 -6.64 -7.51
CA MET A 161 -6.04 -5.38 -6.87
C MET A 161 -7.29 -5.53 -5.98
N TRP A 162 -8.19 -6.46 -6.28
CA TRP A 162 -9.36 -6.73 -5.45
C TRP A 162 -8.97 -7.29 -4.08
N SER A 163 -7.99 -8.19 -4.01
CA SER A 163 -7.48 -8.72 -2.76
C SER A 163 -6.85 -7.62 -1.92
N VAL A 164 -5.95 -6.83 -2.53
CA VAL A 164 -5.27 -5.72 -1.85
C VAL A 164 -6.28 -4.72 -1.29
N ALA A 165 -7.22 -4.25 -2.12
CA ALA A 165 -8.19 -3.26 -1.70
C ALA A 165 -9.10 -3.75 -0.54
N LEU A 166 -9.44 -5.05 -0.56
CA LEU A 166 -10.26 -5.64 0.50
C LEU A 166 -9.43 -5.88 1.76
N THR A 167 -8.20 -6.39 1.66
CA THR A 167 -7.31 -6.52 2.82
C THR A 167 -7.04 -5.18 3.48
N ASP A 168 -6.85 -4.13 2.68
CA ASP A 168 -6.61 -2.77 3.15
C ASP A 168 -7.84 -2.22 3.88
N PHE A 169 -9.04 -2.44 3.34
CA PHE A 169 -10.29 -2.05 4.01
C PHE A 169 -10.43 -2.69 5.40
N PHE A 170 -10.15 -4.00 5.51
CA PHE A 170 -10.20 -4.69 6.79
C PHE A 170 -9.07 -4.24 7.74
N GLN A 171 -7.85 -4.05 7.23
CA GLN A 171 -6.72 -3.56 8.04
C GLN A 171 -6.98 -2.16 8.59
N MET A 172 -7.56 -1.27 7.78
CA MET A 172 -7.96 0.06 8.23
C MET A 172 -8.92 -0.01 9.42
N ILE A 173 -9.96 -0.84 9.34
CA ILE A 173 -10.94 -0.99 10.43
C ILE A 173 -10.24 -1.48 11.71
N ILE A 174 -9.38 -2.48 11.59
CA ILE A 174 -8.65 -3.04 12.74
C ILE A 174 -7.75 -1.97 13.38
N ILE A 175 -7.02 -1.19 12.58
CA ILE A 175 -6.15 -0.11 13.07
C ILE A 175 -6.96 0.97 13.78
N VAL A 176 -8.05 1.46 13.16
CA VAL A 176 -8.89 2.51 13.74
C VAL A 176 -9.52 2.05 15.06
N VAL A 177 -10.06 0.83 15.11
CA VAL A 177 -10.63 0.28 16.34
C VAL A 177 -9.55 0.05 17.40
N GLY A 178 -8.38 -0.45 16.99
CA GLY A 178 -7.23 -0.65 17.90
C GLY A 178 -6.73 0.66 18.51
N MET A 179 -6.69 1.74 17.73
CA MET A 179 -6.33 3.08 18.23
C MET A 179 -7.38 3.68 19.15
N LEU A 180 -8.67 3.37 18.97
CA LEU A 180 -9.73 3.87 19.86
C LEU A 180 -9.77 3.15 21.22
N TYR A 181 -9.25 1.93 21.28
CA TYR A 181 -9.20 1.12 22.50
C TYR A 181 -7.98 1.41 23.40
N ILE A 182 -6.97 2.11 22.87
CA ILE A 182 -5.74 2.53 23.56
C ILE A 182 -5.87 3.99 23.96
#